data_AF-A0A497K536-F1
#
_entry.id   AF-A0A497K536-F1
#
_cell.length_a   1.000
_cell.length_b   1.000
_cell.length_c   1.000
_cell.angle_alpha   90.00
_cell.angle_beta   90.00
_cell.angle_gamma   90.00
#
_symmetry.space_group_name_H-M   'P 1'
#
loop_
_entity.id
_entity.type
_entity.pdbx_description
1 polymer ?
#
loop_
_entity_poly.entity_id
_entity_poly.type
_entity_poly.pdbx_seq_one_letter_code
_entity_poly.pdbx_strand_id
1 'polypeptide(L)' 'MDIDLDKGKRVTIDLDEKITRSDGTKATMREFVKEMLHYNPNFEITTSPKGETWYLRKKK' A
#
# COMPACT_ATOMS: atom_id res chain seq x y z
N MET A 1 10.07 -0.13 -14.78
CA MET A 1 9.89 1.28 -14.41
C MET A 1 10.62 1.48 -13.10
N ASP A 2 11.78 2.13 -13.15
CA ASP A 2 12.44 2.65 -11.95
C ASP A 2 11.59 3.80 -11.42
N ILE A 3 11.08 3.64 -10.21
CA ILE A 3 10.24 4.66 -9.58
C ILE A 3 11.16 5.66 -8.90
N ASP A 4 10.98 6.93 -9.27
CA ASP A 4 11.61 8.09 -8.66
C ASP A 4 11.29 8.12 -7.15
N LEU A 5 12.25 7.68 -6.34
CA LEU A 5 12.15 7.54 -4.88
C LEU A 5 11.90 8.88 -4.18
N ASP A 6 12.15 10.00 -4.88
CA ASP A 6 11.90 11.35 -4.38
C ASP A 6 10.38 11.66 -4.29
N LYS A 7 9.55 10.93 -5.06
CA LYS A 7 8.09 11.11 -5.14
C LYS A 7 7.27 10.03 -4.43
N GLY A 8 7.91 8.98 -3.92
CA GLY A 8 7.23 7.86 -3.29
C GLY A 8 8.19 6.92 -2.59
N LYS A 9 7.77 6.37 -1.44
CA LYS A 9 8.58 5.40 -0.70
C LYS A 9 8.26 4.00 -1.18
N ARG A 10 9.29 3.24 -1.60
CA ARG A 10 9.16 1.80 -1.88
C ARG A 10 8.91 1.07 -0.56
N VAL A 11 7.84 0.29 -0.50
CA VAL A 11 7.56 -0.58 0.64
C VAL A 11 7.18 -1.95 0.11
N THR A 12 7.98 -2.97 0.42
CA THR A 12 7.61 -4.35 0.12
C THR A 12 6.66 -4.81 1.21
N ILE A 13 5.43 -5.16 0.85
CA ILE A 13 4.42 -5.65 1.79
C ILE A 13 3.70 -6.84 1.16
N ASP A 14 3.54 -7.92 1.94
CA ASP A 14 2.65 -9.01 1.58
C ASP A 14 1.20 -8.57 1.83
N LEU A 15 0.40 -8.54 0.77
CA LEU A 15 -0.99 -8.08 0.84
C LEU A 15 -1.92 -9.11 1.47
N ASP A 16 -1.55 -10.39 1.45
CA ASP A 16 -2.34 -11.48 1.97
C ASP A 16 -1.95 -11.81 3.43
N GLU A 17 -0.93 -11.11 3.95
CA GLU A 17 -0.59 -11.11 5.37
C GLU A 17 -1.79 -10.62 6.20
N LYS A 18 -2.14 -11.42 7.22
CA LYS A 18 -3.19 -11.09 8.19
C LYS A 18 -2.58 -10.26 9.31
N ILE A 19 -3.03 -9.02 9.42
CA ILE A 19 -2.67 -8.12 10.52
C ILE A 19 -3.77 -8.09 11.58
N THR A 20 -3.36 -7.85 12.82
CA THR A 20 -4.28 -7.53 13.92
C THR A 20 -4.32 -6.01 14.07
N ARG A 21 -5.51 -5.43 13.95
CA ARG A 21 -5.74 -3.99 14.11
C ARG A 21 -5.70 -3.61 15.59
N SER A 22 -5.56 -2.30 15.86
CA SER A 22 -5.54 -1.76 17.22
C SER A 22 -6.85 -1.98 17.99
N ASP A 23 -7.97 -2.20 17.29
CA ASP A 23 -9.27 -2.54 17.86
C ASP A 23 -9.46 -4.05 18.11
N GLY A 24 -8.42 -4.87 17.86
CA GLY A 24 -8.45 -6.32 18.01
C GLY A 24 -9.06 -7.08 16.84
N THR A 25 -9.58 -6.39 15.82
CA THR A 25 -10.08 -7.05 14.61
C THR A 25 -8.93 -7.54 13.72
N LYS A 26 -9.21 -8.55 12.89
CA LYS A 26 -8.24 -9.08 11.93
C LYS A 26 -8.63 -8.63 10.54
N ALA A 27 -7.64 -8.16 9.79
CA ALA A 27 -7.81 -7.81 8.39
C ALA A 27 -6.58 -8.23 7.60
N THR A 28 -6.73 -8.39 6.31
CA THR A 28 -5.57 -8.48 5.42
C THR A 28 -4.93 -7.11 5.29
N MET A 29 -3.63 -7.09 5.03
CA MET A 29 -2.94 -5.85 4.69
C MET A 29 -3.61 -5.18 3.47
N ARG A 30 -4.10 -5.97 2.50
CA ARG A 30 -4.89 -5.47 1.37
C ARG A 30 -6.09 -4.62 1.80
N GLU A 31 -6.87 -5.09 2.76
CA GLU A 31 -8.04 -4.36 3.27
C GLU A 31 -7.65 -3.08 4.00
N PHE A 32 -6.61 -3.16 4.83
CA PHE A 32 -6.08 -1.99 5.54
C PHE A 32 -5.62 -0.89 4.58
N VAL A 33 -4.85 -1.24 3.55
CA VAL A 33 -4.37 -0.23 2.59
C VAL A 33 -5.52 0.31 1.74
N LYS A 34 -6.52 -0.50 1.38
CA LYS A 34 -7.74 -0.01 0.70
C LYS A 34 -8.49 1.03 1.52
N GLU A 35 -8.70 0.77 2.81
CA GLU A 35 -9.33 1.72 3.73
C GLU A 35 -8.49 3.01 3.84
N MET A 36 -7.17 2.88 4.02
CA MET A 36 -6.27 4.03 4.08
C MET A 36 -6.34 4.89 2.81
N LEU A 37 -6.40 4.28 1.63
CA LEU A 37 -6.57 4.99 0.35
C LEU A 37 -7.95 5.66 0.23
N HIS A 38 -9.00 5.07 0.80
CA HIS A 38 -10.34 5.66 0.80
C HIS A 38 -10.34 7.00 1.55
N TYR A 39 -9.68 7.05 2.72
CA TYR A 39 -9.55 8.29 3.50
C TYR A 39 -8.48 9.26 2.96
N ASN A 40 -7.55 8.77 2.14
CA ASN A 40 -6.46 9.56 1.57
C ASN A 40 -6.48 9.48 0.03
N PRO A 41 -7.46 10.13 -0.63
CA PRO A 41 -7.66 10.00 -2.08
C PRO A 41 -6.49 10.56 -2.90
N ASN A 42 -5.63 11.35 -2.28
CA ASN A 42 -4.40 11.90 -2.84
C ASN A 42 -3.28 10.85 -2.97
N PHE A 43 -3.49 9.62 -2.54
CA PHE A 43 -2.51 8.55 -2.67
C PHE A 43 -3.04 7.43 -3.57
N GLU A 44 -2.13 6.70 -4.18
CA GLU A 44 -2.40 5.48 -4.94
C GLU A 44 -1.34 4.42 -4.63
N ILE A 45 -1.72 3.16 -4.78
CA ILE A 45 -0.76 2.06 -4.76
C ILE A 45 -0.51 1.60 -6.18
N THR A 46 0.76 1.57 -6.59
CA THR A 46 1.17 1.00 -7.88
C THR A 46 1.83 -0.36 -7.65
N THR A 47 1.46 -1.37 -8.44
CA THR A 47 2.17 -2.66 -8.47
C THR A 47 3.49 -2.52 -9.23
N SER A 48 4.54 -3.17 -8.73
CA SER A 48 5.73 -3.38 -9.54
C SER A 48 5.38 -4.32 -10.71
N PRO A 49 6.07 -4.21 -11.86
CA PRO A 49 5.89 -5.14 -12.98
C PRO A 49 6.11 -6.61 -12.63
N LYS A 50 6.75 -6.89 -11.49
CA LYS A 50 7.04 -8.24 -10.98
C LYS A 50 6.05 -8.69 -9.90
N GLY A 51 5.02 -7.92 -9.58
CA GLY A 51 3.91 -8.29 -8.70
C GLY A 51 4.22 -8.31 -7.19
N GLU A 52 5.49 -8.37 -6.79
CA GLU A 52 5.89 -8.57 -5.38
C GLU A 52 6.10 -7.28 -4.58
N THR A 53 6.11 -6.11 -5.23
CA THR A 53 6.43 -4.84 -4.55
C THR A 53 5.36 -3.82 -4.85
N TRP A 54 4.84 -3.18 -3.81
CA TRP A 54 3.85 -2.12 -3.92
C TRP A 54 4.50 -0.77 -3.56
N TYR A 55 3.99 0.32 -4.13
CA TYR A 55 4.52 1.66 -3.87
C TYR A 55 3.38 2.57 -3.46
N LEU A 56 3.53 3.25 -2.32
CA LEU A 56 2.62 4.33 -1.95
C LEU A 56 3.11 5.62 -2.59
N ARG A 57 2.30 6.18 -3.49
CA ARG A 57 2.62 7.39 -4.23
C ARG A 57 1.54 8.44 -4.02
N LYS A 58 1.94 9.71 -3.91
CA LYS A 58 1.01 10.84 -3.98
C LYS A 58 0.60 11.08 -5.44
N LYS A 59 -0.70 11.10 -5.70
CA LYS A 59 -1.28 11.51 -6.99
C LYS A 59 -0.78 12.92 -7.31
N LYS A 60 -0.39 13.13 -8.57
CA LYS A 60 0.01 14.44 -9.09
C LYS A 60 -1.20 15.34 -9.24
#